data_AF-A0A6A9SRH9-F1
#
_entry.id   AF-A0A6A9SRH9-F1
#
_cell.length_a   1.000
_cell.length_b   1.000
_cell.length_c   1.000
_cell.angle_alpha   90.00
_cell.angle_beta   90.00
_cell.angle_gamma   90.00
#
_symmetry.space_group_name_H-M   'P 1'
#
loop_
_entity.id
_entity.type
_entity.pdbx_description
1 polymer ?
#
loop_
_entity_poly.entity_id
_entity_poly.type
_entity_poly.pdbx_seq_one_letter_code
_entity_poly.pdbx_strand_id
1 'polypeptide(L)'
;MGHEAAQRVTEFLHDRIGADLRTVVVIREDGHDIHYLREDLRERYDGETYGDVVDTFRLEDPHMSPGVEDQPVGERRGIVHYHEHAFVIQFPVSDAESVLISLSRDSGQNLLEFLETCRRRVVESS
;
A
#
# COMPACT_ATOMS: atom_id res chain seq x y z
N MET A 1 2.28 12.85 -11.61
CA MET A 1 3.57 12.10 -11.59
C MET A 1 3.35 10.67 -11.12
N GLY A 2 2.29 10.42 -10.36
CA GLY A 2 1.94 9.09 -9.84
C GLY A 2 1.62 8.08 -10.92
N HIS A 3 1.04 8.47 -12.06
CA HIS A 3 0.79 7.53 -13.17
C HIS A 3 2.08 6.90 -13.73
N GLU A 4 3.12 7.70 -13.97
CA GLU A 4 4.42 7.20 -14.45
C GLU A 4 5.13 6.38 -13.37
N ALA A 5 5.04 6.80 -12.10
CA ALA A 5 5.57 6.04 -10.97
C ALA A 5 4.86 4.69 -10.79
N ALA A 6 3.54 4.68 -10.90
CA ALA A 6 2.69 3.48 -10.84
C ALA A 6 3.01 2.52 -11.99
N GLN A 7 3.24 3.03 -13.20
CA GLN A 7 3.67 2.19 -14.32
C GLN A 7 5.03 1.54 -14.04
N ARG A 8 6.06 2.33 -13.68
CA ARG A 8 7.41 1.80 -13.39
C ARG A 8 7.41 0.77 -12.27
N VAL A 9 6.67 1.02 -11.20
CA VAL A 9 6.60 0.10 -10.06
C VAL A 9 5.80 -1.15 -10.41
N THR A 10 4.77 -1.04 -11.25
CA THR A 10 4.02 -2.20 -11.76
C THR A 10 4.94 -3.10 -12.58
N GLU A 11 5.67 -2.55 -13.55
CA GLU A 11 6.62 -3.30 -14.38
C GLU A 11 7.68 -4.00 -13.51
N PHE A 12 8.32 -3.26 -12.60
CA PHE A 12 9.32 -3.80 -11.69
C PHE A 12 8.77 -4.93 -10.78
N LEU A 13 7.61 -4.74 -10.18
CA LEU A 13 7.03 -5.73 -9.27
C LEU A 13 6.51 -6.94 -10.02
N HIS A 14 5.92 -6.75 -11.20
CA HIS A 14 5.49 -7.86 -12.03
C HIS A 14 6.67 -8.78 -12.38
N ASP A 15 7.84 -8.22 -12.71
CA ASP A 15 9.04 -9.01 -12.99
C ASP A 15 9.64 -9.68 -11.74
N ARG A 16 9.52 -9.03 -10.58
CA ARG A 16 10.18 -9.46 -9.33
C ARG A 16 9.37 -10.50 -8.54
N ILE A 17 8.07 -10.30 -8.45
CA ILE A 17 7.17 -11.05 -7.57
C ILE A 17 5.93 -11.61 -8.29
N GLY A 18 5.74 -11.29 -9.57
CA GLY A 18 4.75 -11.92 -10.45
C GLY A 18 3.36 -12.01 -9.83
N ALA A 19 2.91 -13.25 -9.60
CA ALA A 19 1.58 -13.55 -9.11
C ALA A 19 1.26 -12.99 -7.71
N ASP A 20 2.27 -12.61 -6.93
CA ASP A 20 2.04 -12.02 -5.61
C ASP A 20 1.69 -10.53 -5.64
N LEU A 21 1.93 -9.84 -6.76
CA LEU A 21 1.42 -8.49 -6.94
C LEU A 21 -0.10 -8.57 -7.03
N ARG A 22 -0.80 -7.87 -6.14
CA ARG A 22 -2.27 -7.88 -6.08
C ARG A 22 -2.84 -6.67 -6.81
N THR A 23 -2.40 -5.48 -6.43
CA THR A 23 -2.93 -4.23 -6.98
C THR A 23 -1.88 -3.13 -7.04
N VAL A 24 -2.00 -2.23 -8.02
CA VAL A 24 -1.30 -0.94 -8.06
C VAL A 24 -2.31 0.13 -8.42
N VAL A 25 -2.42 1.16 -7.58
CA VAL A 25 -3.42 2.23 -7.72
C VAL A 25 -2.77 3.57 -7.46
N VAL A 26 -3.14 4.58 -8.25
CA VAL A 26 -2.88 5.98 -7.92
C VAL A 26 -4.08 6.52 -7.16
N ILE A 27 -3.86 7.06 -5.97
CA ILE A 27 -4.89 7.69 -5.15
C ILE A 27 -4.76 9.21 -5.25
N ARG A 28 -5.90 9.89 -5.43
CA ARG A 28 -6.05 11.35 -5.46
C ARG A 28 -7.19 11.79 -4.55
N GLU A 29 -7.29 13.08 -4.28
CA GLU A 29 -8.34 13.66 -3.44
C GLU A 29 -9.75 13.31 -3.93
N ASP A 30 -9.97 13.30 -5.24
CA ASP A 30 -11.27 13.15 -5.88
C ASP A 30 -11.46 11.79 -6.57
N GLY A 31 -10.49 10.88 -6.47
CA GLY A 31 -10.57 9.64 -7.23
C GLY A 31 -9.36 8.73 -7.14
N HIS A 32 -9.35 7.74 -8.03
CA HIS A 32 -8.26 6.79 -8.14
C HIS A 32 -8.16 6.22 -9.55
N ASP A 33 -6.94 5.82 -9.95
CA ASP A 33 -6.70 5.07 -11.17
C ASP A 33 -6.08 3.72 -10.83
N ILE A 34 -6.74 2.64 -11.25
CA ILE A 34 -6.20 1.29 -11.13
C ILE A 34 -5.27 1.03 -12.31
N HIS A 35 -3.98 0.88 -12.01
CA HIS A 35 -2.96 0.52 -13.00
C HIS A 35 -2.80 -0.98 -13.16
N TYR A 36 -2.97 -1.70 -12.06
CA TYR A 36 -2.89 -3.15 -12.03
C TYR A 36 -3.89 -3.69 -11.02
N LEU A 37 -4.59 -4.74 -11.42
CA LEU A 37 -5.46 -5.53 -10.56
C LEU A 37 -5.34 -6.98 -11.04
N ARG A 38 -4.89 -7.85 -10.14
CA ARG A 38 -4.76 -9.28 -10.39
C ARG A 38 -6.13 -9.87 -10.75
N GLU A 39 -6.14 -10.83 -11.65
CA GLU A 39 -7.36 -11.35 -12.28
C GLU A 39 -8.35 -11.95 -11.27
N ASP A 40 -7.88 -12.75 -10.31
CA ASP A 40 -8.69 -13.35 -9.23
C ASP A 40 -9.34 -12.30 -8.32
N LEU A 41 -8.78 -11.08 -8.25
CA LEU A 41 -9.33 -9.98 -7.49
C LEU A 41 -10.38 -9.20 -8.28
N ARG A 42 -10.34 -9.21 -9.62
CA ARG A 42 -11.38 -8.59 -10.46
C ARG A 42 -12.74 -9.25 -10.29
N GLU A 43 -12.75 -10.55 -10.01
CA GLU A 43 -14.00 -11.30 -9.77
C GLU A 43 -14.59 -11.02 -8.39
N ARG A 44 -13.76 -10.59 -7.44
CA ARG A 44 -14.13 -10.39 -6.03
C ARG A 44 -14.42 -8.94 -5.68
N TYR A 45 -13.77 -8.01 -6.37
CA TYR A 45 -14.05 -6.59 -6.26
C TYR A 45 -14.86 -6.17 -7.48
N ASP A 46 -16.16 -5.93 -7.28
CA ASP A 46 -16.85 -5.05 -8.20
C ASP A 46 -16.28 -3.62 -8.07
N GLY A 47 -16.49 -2.78 -9.09
CA GLY A 47 -15.91 -1.43 -9.12
C GLY A 47 -16.33 -0.56 -7.93
N GLU A 48 -17.46 -0.87 -7.31
CA GLU A 48 -18.00 -0.18 -6.12
C GLU A 48 -17.24 -0.61 -4.86
N THR A 49 -17.09 -1.92 -4.63
CA THR A 49 -16.36 -2.48 -3.48
C THR A 49 -14.87 -2.11 -3.51
N TYR A 50 -14.27 -2.03 -4.70
CA TYR A 50 -12.89 -1.55 -4.80
C TYR A 50 -12.77 -0.06 -4.45
N GLY A 51 -13.75 0.74 -4.87
CA GLY A 51 -13.86 2.15 -4.53
C GLY A 51 -13.90 2.35 -3.02
N ASP A 52 -14.73 1.57 -2.31
CA ASP A 52 -14.82 1.60 -0.85
C ASP A 52 -13.49 1.27 -0.16
N VAL A 53 -12.79 0.23 -0.64
CA VAL A 53 -11.46 -0.14 -0.12
C VAL A 53 -10.47 1.00 -0.35
N VAL A 54 -10.43 1.56 -1.55
CA VAL A 54 -9.57 2.70 -1.87
C VAL A 54 -9.91 3.91 -1.01
N ASP A 55 -11.18 4.15 -0.75
CA ASP A 55 -11.64 5.25 0.10
C ASP A 55 -11.17 5.10 1.55
N THR A 56 -10.98 3.88 2.07
CA THR A 56 -10.32 3.69 3.39
C THR A 56 -8.85 4.12 3.43
N PHE A 57 -8.19 4.20 2.28
CA PHE A 57 -6.83 4.74 2.16
C PHE A 57 -6.82 6.23 1.78
N ARG A 58 -8.00 6.81 1.49
CA ARG A 58 -8.21 8.26 1.32
C ARG A 58 -8.67 8.92 2.62
N LEU A 59 -9.63 8.31 3.29
CA LEU A 59 -10.32 8.84 4.46
C LEU A 59 -9.44 8.61 5.68
N GLU A 60 -8.95 9.72 6.24
CA GLU A 60 -8.26 9.88 7.53
C GLU A 60 -6.74 10.12 7.56
N ASP A 61 -6.05 10.49 6.47
CA ASP A 61 -4.66 10.96 6.66
C ASP A 61 -4.49 12.47 6.45
N PRO A 62 -4.60 13.29 7.53
CA PRO A 62 -3.93 14.57 7.56
C PRO A 62 -2.43 14.38 7.25
N HIS A 63 -1.85 13.20 7.54
CA HIS A 63 -0.42 12.83 7.61
C HIS A 63 0.17 11.99 6.45
N MET A 64 -0.22 12.25 5.21
CA MET A 64 0.84 12.64 4.26
C MET A 64 1.50 13.98 4.71
N SER A 65 0.87 14.71 5.65
CA SER A 65 1.44 15.84 6.40
C SER A 65 2.85 15.62 6.96
N PRO A 66 3.70 16.66 6.80
CA PRO A 66 5.06 16.76 7.32
C PRO A 66 5.04 16.96 8.84
N GLY A 67 4.99 15.88 9.62
CA GLY A 67 4.91 15.97 11.08
C GLY A 67 6.23 15.73 11.82
N VAL A 68 7.21 15.09 11.17
CA VAL A 68 8.42 14.57 11.83
C VAL A 68 9.70 14.79 11.03
N GLU A 69 9.66 15.66 10.03
CA GLU A 69 10.81 15.97 9.18
C GLU A 69 11.99 16.53 9.98
N ASP A 70 11.68 17.32 11.02
CA ASP A 70 12.64 17.89 11.95
C ASP A 70 13.00 16.95 13.13
N GLN A 71 12.39 15.76 13.19
CA GLN A 71 12.69 14.75 14.20
C GLN A 71 13.75 13.76 13.68
N PRO A 72 14.46 13.03 14.56
CA PRO A 72 15.48 12.05 14.13
C PRO A 72 14.97 10.94 13.21
N VAL A 73 13.65 10.71 13.15
CA VAL A 73 13.01 9.75 12.25
C VAL A 73 12.97 10.23 10.80
N GLY A 74 13.04 11.55 10.58
CA GLY A 74 13.11 12.17 9.26
C GLY A 74 11.79 12.18 8.48
N GLU A 75 11.89 12.58 7.21
CA GLU A 75 10.77 12.67 6.26
C GLU A 75 10.13 11.30 6.01
N ARG A 76 8.79 11.28 5.97
CA ARG A 76 8.03 10.05 5.69
C ARG A 76 8.23 9.63 4.24
N ARG A 77 8.75 8.41 4.04
CA ARG A 77 8.95 7.83 2.70
C ARG A 77 7.83 6.88 2.26
N GLY A 78 6.96 6.46 3.17
CA GLY A 78 5.82 5.59 2.87
C GLY A 78 5.23 4.98 4.13
N ILE A 79 4.08 4.32 3.97
CA ILE A 79 3.33 3.65 5.04
C ILE A 79 3.12 2.19 4.64
N VAL A 80 3.23 1.28 5.61
CA VAL A 80 2.93 -0.15 5.42
C VAL A 80 1.75 -0.53 6.30
N HIS A 81 0.65 -0.93 5.69
CA HIS A 81 -0.48 -1.55 6.34
C HIS A 81 -0.33 -3.06 6.26
N TYR A 82 -0.41 -3.71 7.41
CA TYR A 82 -0.36 -5.16 7.50
C TYR A 82 -1.75 -5.72 7.78
N HIS A 83 -2.29 -6.43 6.80
CA HIS A 83 -3.58 -7.11 6.88
C HIS A 83 -3.38 -8.62 6.93
N GLU A 84 -4.42 -9.33 7.37
CA GLU A 84 -4.40 -10.80 7.47
C GLU A 84 -3.96 -11.50 6.17
N HIS A 85 -4.31 -10.92 5.02
CA HIS A 85 -4.09 -11.54 3.70
C HIS A 85 -3.18 -10.73 2.77
N ALA A 86 -2.70 -9.55 3.20
CA ALA A 86 -1.96 -8.66 2.32
C ALA A 86 -1.08 -7.68 3.08
N PHE A 87 0.00 -7.26 2.42
CA PHE A 87 0.63 -5.99 2.72
C PHE A 87 0.09 -4.94 1.76
N VAL A 88 -0.24 -3.77 2.29
CA VAL A 88 -0.53 -2.59 1.48
C VAL A 88 0.52 -1.54 1.79
N ILE A 89 1.18 -1.04 0.76
CA ILE A 89 2.24 -0.05 0.87
C ILE A 89 1.79 1.20 0.15
N GLN A 90 1.79 2.33 0.83
CA GLN A 90 1.43 3.62 0.27
C GLN A 90 2.67 4.52 0.22
N PHE A 91 2.99 5.01 -0.99
CA PHE A 91 4.12 5.91 -1.23
C PHE A 91 3.61 7.32 -1.55
N PRO A 92 4.06 8.35 -0.83
CA PRO A 92 3.85 9.73 -1.25
C PRO A 92 4.51 10.00 -2.61
N VAL A 93 3.76 10.63 -3.52
CA VAL A 93 4.31 11.18 -4.77
C VAL A 93 4.27 12.71 -4.75
N SER A 94 3.21 13.27 -4.16
CA SER A 94 3.06 14.69 -3.89
C SER A 94 2.06 14.88 -2.75
N ASP A 95 1.80 16.14 -2.38
CA ASP A 95 0.84 16.49 -1.33
C ASP A 95 -0.59 16.00 -1.60
N ALA A 96 -0.94 15.76 -2.87
CA ALA A 96 -2.29 15.34 -3.30
C ALA A 96 -2.32 14.00 -4.05
N GLU A 97 -1.19 13.30 -4.17
CA GLU A 97 -1.08 12.06 -4.95
C GLU A 97 -0.22 11.02 -4.22
N SER A 98 -0.73 9.80 -4.11
CA SER A 98 0.02 8.65 -3.59
C SER A 98 -0.13 7.43 -4.48
N VAL A 99 0.85 6.53 -4.41
CA VAL A 99 0.80 5.22 -5.09
C VAL A 99 0.59 4.15 -4.03
N LEU A 100 -0.48 3.38 -4.18
CA LEU A 100 -0.84 2.27 -3.32
C LEU A 100 -0.53 0.95 -4.03
N ILE A 101 0.22 0.09 -3.35
CA ILE A 101 0.63 -1.22 -3.83
C ILE A 101 0.12 -2.25 -2.85
N SER A 102 -0.59 -3.27 -3.33
CA SER A 102 -0.94 -4.43 -2.52
C SER A 102 -0.17 -5.66 -2.96
N LEU A 103 0.38 -6.39 -1.99
CA LEU A 103 1.12 -7.63 -2.18
C LEU A 103 0.48 -8.76 -1.39
N SER A 104 0.56 -9.99 -1.90
CA SER A 104 0.31 -11.20 -1.11
C SER A 104 1.25 -11.22 0.10
N ARG A 105 0.77 -11.82 1.21
CA ARG A 105 1.56 -11.99 2.43
C ARG A 105 2.90 -12.69 2.19
N ASP A 106 2.95 -13.60 1.22
CA ASP A 106 4.12 -14.44 0.92
C ASP A 106 5.28 -13.67 0.27
N SER A 107 5.05 -12.52 -0.36
CA SER A 107 6.12 -11.68 -0.93
C SER A 107 6.90 -10.87 0.10
N GLY A 108 6.37 -10.73 1.32
CA GLY A 108 6.93 -9.89 2.38
C GLY A 108 7.80 -10.63 3.40
N GLN A 109 8.23 -11.88 3.14
CA GLN A 109 8.65 -12.83 4.19
C GLN A 109 9.59 -12.25 5.26
N ASN A 110 10.66 -11.53 4.90
CA ASN A 110 11.57 -10.96 5.90
C ASN A 110 10.94 -9.85 6.77
N LEU A 111 10.14 -8.96 6.18
CA LEU A 111 9.45 -7.89 6.91
C LEU A 111 8.28 -8.45 7.71
N LEU A 112 7.56 -9.41 7.13
CA LEU A 112 6.46 -10.11 7.76
C LEU A 112 6.91 -10.89 8.99
N GLU A 113 7.99 -11.67 8.87
CA GLU A 113 8.56 -12.42 9.98
C GLU A 113 8.94 -11.48 11.12
N PHE A 114 9.58 -10.35 10.81
CA PHE A 114 9.90 -9.31 11.78
C PHE A 114 8.65 -8.71 12.44
N LEU A 115 7.66 -8.29 11.66
CA LEU A 115 6.42 -7.69 12.18
C LEU A 115 5.59 -8.67 13.01
N GLU A 116 5.48 -9.94 12.60
CA GLU A 116 4.82 -10.99 13.39
C GLU A 116 5.57 -11.28 14.70
N THR A 117 6.89 -11.24 14.64
CA THR A 117 7.77 -11.40 15.80
C THR A 117 7.59 -10.25 16.80
N CYS A 118 7.39 -9.02 16.32
CA CYS A 118 7.01 -7.86 17.13
C CYS A 118 5.57 -7.99 17.66
N ARG A 119 4.60 -8.29 16.81
CA ARG A 119 3.19 -8.45 17.16
C ARG A 119 2.99 -9.48 18.26
N ARG A 120 3.66 -10.63 18.15
CA ARG A 120 3.61 -11.69 19.16
C ARG A 120 4.05 -11.20 20.53
N ARG A 121 5.13 -10.41 20.60
CA ARG A 121 5.62 -9.83 21.87
C ARG A 121 4.68 -8.78 22.46
N VAL A 122 3.99 -8.02 21.61
CA VAL A 122 2.97 -7.05 22.06
C VAL A 122 1.76 -7.77 22.64
N VAL A 123 1.32 -8.87 22.01
CA VAL A 123 0.15 -9.66 22.44
C VAL A 123 0.45 -10.56 23.64
N GLU A 124 1.67 -11.08 23.77
CA GLU A 124 2.11 -11.90 24.93
C GLU A 124 2.33 -11.07 26.22
N SER A 125 2.26 -9.74 26.14
CA SER A 125 2.39 -8.84 27.29
C SER A 125 1.04 -8.45 27.92
N SER A 126 -0.04 -9.18 27.62
CA SER A 126 -1.40 -9.00 28.17
C SER A 126 -1.83 -10.17 29.05
#